data_AF-A0A355UV83-F1
#
_entry.id   AF-A0A355UV83-F1
#
_cell.length_a   1.000
_cell.length_b   1.000
_cell.length_c   1.000
_cell.angle_alpha   90.00
_cell.angle_beta   90.00
_cell.angle_gamma   90.00
#
_symmetry.space_group_name_H-M   'P 1'
#
loop_
_entity.id
_entity.type
_entity.pdbx_description
1 polymer ?
#
loop_
_entity_poly.entity_id
_entity_poly.type
_entity_poly.pdbx_seq_one_letter_code
_entity_poly.pdbx_strand_id
1 'polypeptide(L)'
;MDINYVISQIKEGSAFSPEEFKQLMTGILYQYFWQQDKEFHENYRDSDDGRYLDGLAVAGIDEVTAPVPIEIIYLSSKDKNACQRIRQFVDSVYPKYDNALIVGNFSLVNGEHSGLMKEIQTEIPNFNLILWDVNKVIELIHKYAKYLIMNGHISTILAANSVIDEAIKDPNPNWQRARDTYKNEIKKSENNIALFLGAGISSSAGAPSWDTLISKLQIAMISKLFSDNLQFQDNEELFLNNSLLSLYKSSPLLAANYLKDGLGESFESEVTRILYENLLESSTSHLLKSLARYCVGKKTSGKKLDIVTYNFDDLVERQFDEAGLGYLPVFREKDTVQDENVGIFHVHGFLPRNMAEQPSLYSRESGNLLVLDEEGYHDQYIDPYCWSNIIQLNFLRERTCLFIGLSMNDPNLRRLLFIASRKNNSIRHYAILKRLSIDELIKDTENNEKLLKYVKHYKNSYPNDKKAGRLIEELISKPSSDSIRSSVVQSFLTAYHGMQESSFRRFGINIIWVTGFSEIPLFIDSLRG
;
A
#
# COMPACT_ATOMS: atom_id res chain seq x y z
N MET A 1 -6.35 -6.83 17.70
CA MET A 1 -5.90 -5.46 18.09
C MET A 1 -7.13 -4.77 18.65
N ASP A 2 -7.11 -4.41 19.93
CA ASP A 2 -8.34 -4.24 20.72
C ASP A 2 -8.84 -2.78 20.67
N ILE A 3 -10.03 -2.57 20.09
CA ILE A 3 -10.75 -1.28 20.07
C ILE A 3 -10.86 -0.70 21.48
N ASN A 4 -10.89 -1.57 22.50
CA ASN A 4 -10.91 -1.17 23.91
C ASN A 4 -9.67 -0.38 24.36
N TYR A 5 -8.50 -0.62 23.76
CA TYR A 5 -7.27 0.15 24.08
C TYR A 5 -7.35 1.57 23.52
N VAL A 6 -7.89 1.73 22.30
CA VAL A 6 -8.14 3.05 21.68
C VAL A 6 -9.04 3.90 22.56
N ILE A 7 -10.10 3.26 23.03
CA ILE A 7 -11.11 3.88 23.88
C ILE A 7 -10.50 4.28 25.23
N SER A 8 -9.65 3.45 25.84
CA SER A 8 -9.00 3.82 27.09
C SER A 8 -8.07 5.02 26.92
N GLN A 9 -7.32 5.07 25.82
CA GLN A 9 -6.40 6.18 25.54
C GLN A 9 -7.10 7.50 25.22
N ILE A 10 -8.23 7.47 24.51
CA ILE A 10 -9.05 8.67 24.26
C ILE A 10 -9.61 9.21 25.58
N LYS A 11 -10.05 8.31 26.49
CA LYS A 11 -10.54 8.69 27.82
C LYS A 11 -9.46 9.28 28.72
N GLU A 12 -8.25 8.73 28.66
CA GLU A 12 -7.13 9.16 29.51
C GLU A 12 -6.40 10.40 28.99
N GLY A 13 -6.57 10.75 27.71
CA GLY A 13 -5.92 11.92 27.10
C GLY A 13 -4.39 11.80 27.04
N SER A 14 -3.86 10.57 27.00
CA SER A 14 -2.45 10.24 27.29
C SER A 14 -1.63 9.80 26.07
N ALA A 15 -2.25 9.26 25.02
CA ALA A 15 -1.51 8.66 23.89
C ALA A 15 -1.84 9.18 22.48
N PHE A 16 -2.86 10.03 22.28
CA PHE A 16 -3.06 10.71 21.00
C PHE A 16 -2.46 12.12 21.03
N SER A 17 -1.90 12.54 19.90
CA SER A 17 -1.73 13.96 19.57
C SER A 17 -3.06 14.56 19.09
N PRO A 18 -3.24 15.89 19.17
CA PRO A 18 -4.44 16.55 18.64
C PRO A 18 -4.70 16.23 17.16
N GLU A 19 -3.64 16.11 16.36
CA GLU A 19 -3.74 15.82 14.93
C GLU A 19 -4.19 14.38 14.66
N GLU A 20 -3.69 13.41 15.44
CA GLU A 20 -4.12 12.01 15.33
C GLU A 20 -5.59 11.84 15.72
N PHE A 21 -6.03 12.51 16.78
CA PHE A 21 -7.43 12.53 17.16
C PHE A 21 -8.29 13.20 16.08
N LYS A 22 -7.81 14.30 15.49
CA LYS A 22 -8.46 14.98 14.37
C LYS A 22 -8.62 14.05 13.17
N GLN A 23 -7.56 13.38 12.72
CA GLN A 23 -7.64 12.42 11.61
C GLN A 23 -8.62 11.27 11.86
N LEU A 24 -8.65 10.74 13.08
CA LEU A 24 -9.61 9.71 13.48
C LEU A 24 -11.05 10.24 13.39
N MET A 25 -11.30 11.44 13.94
CA MET A 25 -12.63 12.05 13.95
C MET A 25 -13.07 12.48 12.55
N THR A 26 -12.18 13.00 11.72
CA THR A 26 -12.45 13.30 10.30
C THR A 26 -12.91 12.05 9.55
N GLY A 27 -12.23 10.90 9.73
CA GLY A 27 -12.66 9.64 9.14
C GLY A 27 -14.04 9.19 9.61
N ILE A 28 -14.36 9.41 10.90
CA ILE A 28 -15.70 9.14 11.46
C ILE A 28 -16.74 10.08 10.86
N LEU A 29 -16.45 11.38 10.75
CA LEU A 29 -17.36 12.40 10.23
C LEU A 29 -17.68 12.13 8.77
N TYR A 30 -16.69 11.83 7.92
CA TYR A 30 -16.94 11.43 6.53
C TYR A 30 -17.95 10.28 6.43
N GLN A 31 -17.76 9.22 7.22
CA GLN A 31 -18.67 8.09 7.22
C GLN A 31 -20.05 8.43 7.81
N TYR A 32 -20.10 9.28 8.82
CA TYR A 32 -21.33 9.71 9.48
C TYR A 32 -22.21 10.54 8.54
N PHE A 33 -21.63 11.53 7.84
CA PHE A 33 -22.34 12.38 6.89
C PHE A 33 -22.72 11.63 5.61
N TRP A 34 -21.84 10.75 5.12
CA TRP A 34 -22.15 9.90 3.97
C TRP A 34 -23.39 9.02 4.20
N GLN A 35 -23.60 8.50 5.40
CA GLN A 35 -24.82 7.73 5.74
C GLN A 35 -26.10 8.56 5.75
N GLN A 36 -25.99 9.89 5.83
CA GLN A 36 -27.12 10.81 5.83
C GLN A 36 -27.37 11.44 4.47
N ASP A 37 -26.61 11.05 3.45
CA ASP A 37 -26.63 11.68 2.13
C ASP A 37 -26.32 13.20 2.21
N LYS A 38 -25.39 13.57 3.10
CA LYS A 38 -24.94 14.95 3.32
C LYS A 38 -23.44 15.08 3.06
N GLU A 39 -23.02 16.23 2.54
CA GLU A 39 -21.61 16.53 2.26
C GLU A 39 -20.88 17.10 3.48
N PHE A 40 -19.64 16.66 3.67
CA PHE A 40 -18.72 17.15 4.69
C PHE A 40 -17.42 17.62 4.03
N HIS A 41 -17.03 18.86 4.29
CA HIS A 41 -15.78 19.45 3.81
C HIS A 41 -14.80 19.60 4.97
N GLU A 42 -13.68 18.89 4.92
CA GLU A 42 -12.59 19.04 5.91
C GLU A 42 -11.72 20.26 5.63
N ASN A 43 -11.05 20.79 6.66
CA ASN A 43 -10.07 21.89 6.53
C ASN A 43 -10.63 23.08 5.75
N TYR A 44 -11.89 23.42 6.04
CA TYR A 44 -12.63 24.41 5.29
C TYR A 44 -12.07 25.80 5.56
N ARG A 45 -11.75 26.51 4.48
CA ARG A 45 -11.38 27.92 4.52
C ARG A 45 -12.51 28.75 3.97
N ASP A 46 -13.08 29.59 4.82
CA ASP A 46 -14.18 30.48 4.44
C ASP A 46 -13.68 31.53 3.43
N SER A 47 -14.39 31.68 2.32
CA SER A 47 -13.99 32.57 1.22
C SER A 47 -14.13 34.05 1.58
N ASP A 48 -15.01 34.38 2.52
CA ASP A 48 -15.40 35.77 2.80
C ASP A 48 -14.47 36.43 3.83
N ASP A 49 -14.07 35.68 4.85
CA ASP A 49 -13.24 36.20 5.95
C ASP A 49 -11.92 35.42 6.17
N GLY A 50 -11.68 34.38 5.37
CA GLY A 50 -10.46 33.59 5.41
C GLY A 50 -10.35 32.67 6.64
N ARG A 51 -11.41 32.52 7.43
CA ARG A 51 -11.44 31.69 8.64
C ARG A 51 -11.17 30.23 8.31
N TYR A 52 -10.42 29.58 9.20
CA TYR A 52 -10.11 28.16 9.10
C TYR A 52 -10.98 27.37 10.07
N LEU A 53 -11.65 26.34 9.56
CA LEU A 53 -12.49 25.41 10.33
C LEU A 53 -11.96 23.99 10.13
N ASP A 54 -12.06 23.15 11.16
CA ASP A 54 -11.70 21.74 11.03
C ASP A 54 -12.62 21.01 10.04
N GLY A 55 -13.90 21.43 9.97
CA GLY A 55 -14.76 21.10 8.85
C GLY A 55 -16.05 21.91 8.78
N LEU A 56 -16.80 21.72 7.69
CA LEU A 56 -18.09 22.33 7.45
C LEU A 56 -19.05 21.31 6.83
N ALA A 57 -20.23 21.16 7.44
CA ALA A 57 -21.35 20.42 6.86
C ALA A 57 -22.37 21.40 6.27
N VAL A 58 -22.35 21.59 4.95
CA VAL A 58 -23.11 22.65 4.26
C VAL A 58 -24.62 22.39 4.32
N ALA A 59 -25.04 21.13 4.20
CA ALA A 59 -26.44 20.70 4.29
C ALA A 59 -26.93 20.42 5.73
N GLY A 60 -26.09 20.71 6.73
CA GLY A 60 -26.36 20.46 8.15
C GLY A 60 -26.10 19.03 8.60
N ILE A 61 -26.60 18.67 9.79
CA ILE A 61 -26.37 17.38 10.45
C ILE A 61 -27.65 16.87 11.10
N ASP A 62 -27.95 15.57 10.98
CA ASP A 62 -29.15 14.95 11.53
C ASP A 62 -30.43 15.70 11.08
N GLU A 63 -31.23 16.21 12.02
CA GLU A 63 -32.43 17.00 11.77
C GLU A 63 -32.13 18.48 11.44
N VAL A 64 -30.91 18.95 11.66
CA VAL A 64 -30.48 20.31 11.32
C VAL A 64 -30.22 20.38 9.81
N THR A 65 -30.93 21.29 9.14
CA THR A 65 -30.87 21.50 7.68
C THR A 65 -30.08 22.75 7.26
N ALA A 66 -29.47 23.45 8.21
CA ALA A 66 -28.66 24.64 7.99
C ALA A 66 -27.16 24.32 8.14
N PRO A 67 -26.24 25.14 7.57
CA PRO A 67 -24.80 24.88 7.65
C PRO A 67 -24.28 24.75 9.08
N VAL A 68 -23.45 23.73 9.33
CA VAL A 68 -22.86 23.44 10.64
C VAL A 68 -21.33 23.45 10.53
N PRO A 69 -20.65 24.51 10.99
CA PRO A 69 -19.21 24.50 11.23
C PRO A 69 -18.83 23.51 12.34
N ILE A 70 -17.71 22.82 12.15
CA ILE A 70 -17.26 21.71 13.01
C ILE A 70 -15.86 22.00 13.53
N GLU A 71 -15.68 21.85 14.84
CA GLU A 71 -14.38 21.92 15.54
C GLU A 71 -14.07 20.59 16.23
N ILE A 72 -12.84 20.11 16.10
CA ILE A 72 -12.37 18.88 16.76
C ILE A 72 -11.36 19.22 17.86
N ILE A 73 -11.79 19.07 19.12
CA ILE A 73 -11.00 19.43 20.29
C ILE A 73 -10.48 18.16 20.98
N TYR A 74 -9.16 17.98 21.00
CA TYR A 74 -8.50 16.99 21.84
C TYR A 74 -7.82 17.64 23.05
N LEU A 75 -8.19 17.17 24.24
CA LEU A 75 -7.65 17.60 25.51
C LEU A 75 -6.69 16.54 26.04
N SER A 76 -5.42 16.92 26.19
CA SER A 76 -4.45 16.08 26.88
C SER A 76 -4.77 16.00 28.37
N SER A 77 -4.25 14.98 29.06
CA SER A 77 -4.39 14.83 30.53
C SER A 77 -3.95 16.06 31.36
N LYS A 78 -3.17 16.97 30.78
CA LYS A 78 -2.68 18.21 31.41
C LYS A 78 -3.50 19.46 31.04
N ASP A 79 -4.31 19.40 30.00
CA ASP A 79 -5.08 20.53 29.47
C ASP A 79 -6.55 20.42 29.89
N LYS A 80 -7.02 21.38 30.70
CA LYS A 80 -8.40 21.40 31.22
C LYS A 80 -9.25 22.53 30.63
N ASN A 81 -8.76 23.26 29.62
CA ASN A 81 -9.40 24.49 29.13
C ASN A 81 -10.46 24.23 28.05
N ALA A 82 -11.26 23.18 28.20
CA ALA A 82 -12.31 22.80 27.24
C ALA A 82 -13.31 23.95 27.00
N CYS A 83 -13.84 24.52 28.09
CA CYS A 83 -14.85 25.57 28.05
C CYS A 83 -14.37 26.83 27.33
N GLN A 84 -13.11 27.22 27.54
CA GLN A 84 -12.53 28.39 26.89
C GLN A 84 -12.43 28.18 25.38
N ARG A 85 -12.00 27.01 24.92
CA ARG A 85 -11.89 26.68 23.49
C ARG A 85 -13.25 26.60 22.82
N ILE A 86 -14.22 25.96 23.48
CA ILE A 86 -15.61 25.93 23.03
C ILE A 86 -16.13 27.35 22.84
N ARG A 87 -15.91 28.22 23.83
CA ARG A 87 -16.36 29.62 23.76
C ARG A 87 -15.71 30.38 22.61
N GLN A 88 -14.38 30.27 22.47
CA GLN A 88 -13.64 30.90 21.39
C GLN A 88 -14.14 30.48 20.00
N PHE A 89 -14.45 29.19 19.83
CA PHE A 89 -15.00 28.68 18.58
C PHE A 89 -16.39 29.26 18.30
N VAL A 90 -17.30 29.24 19.30
CA VAL A 90 -18.65 29.80 19.19
C VAL A 90 -18.61 31.29 18.82
N ASP A 91 -17.81 32.08 19.54
CA ASP A 91 -17.64 33.51 19.28
C ASP A 91 -17.04 33.76 17.88
N SER A 92 -16.26 32.82 17.36
CA SER A 92 -15.72 32.92 16.00
C SER A 92 -16.79 32.66 14.94
N VAL A 93 -17.68 31.69 15.13
CA VAL A 93 -18.65 31.27 14.10
C VAL A 93 -19.94 32.09 14.12
N TYR A 94 -20.34 32.58 15.28
CA TYR A 94 -21.47 33.49 15.44
C TYR A 94 -21.07 34.94 15.05
N PRO A 95 -21.94 35.75 14.41
CA PRO A 95 -23.33 35.49 14.01
C PRO A 95 -23.50 34.90 12.62
N LYS A 96 -22.41 34.49 11.94
CA LYS A 96 -22.48 33.98 10.56
C LYS A 96 -23.24 32.66 10.47
N TYR A 97 -23.07 31.80 11.47
CA TYR A 97 -23.73 30.50 11.56
C TYR A 97 -24.63 30.45 12.80
N ASP A 98 -25.84 29.90 12.63
CA ASP A 98 -26.79 29.68 13.73
C ASP A 98 -26.57 28.34 14.44
N ASN A 99 -25.70 27.47 13.90
CA ASN A 99 -25.42 26.15 14.42
C ASN A 99 -23.92 25.92 14.50
N ALA A 100 -23.47 25.06 15.40
CA ALA A 100 -22.09 24.58 15.45
C ALA A 100 -22.01 23.18 16.07
N LEU A 101 -21.05 22.38 15.63
CA LEU A 101 -20.74 21.09 16.22
C LEU A 101 -19.32 21.11 16.80
N ILE A 102 -19.19 20.67 18.04
CA ILE A 102 -17.88 20.43 18.66
C ILE A 102 -17.75 18.98 19.01
N VAL A 103 -16.65 18.38 18.58
CA VAL A 103 -16.32 16.98 18.83
C VAL A 103 -15.09 16.91 19.71
N GLY A 104 -15.15 16.19 20.83
CA GLY A 104 -13.95 16.06 21.67
C GLY A 104 -13.97 14.92 22.67
N ASN A 105 -12.82 14.72 23.31
CA ASN A 105 -12.62 13.69 24.33
C ASN A 105 -12.97 14.17 25.75
N PHE A 106 -13.68 15.30 25.89
CA PHE A 106 -14.16 15.80 27.17
C PHE A 106 -15.41 15.04 27.65
N SER A 107 -15.66 15.06 28.96
CA SER A 107 -16.86 14.48 29.57
C SER A 107 -17.82 15.58 30.00
N LEU A 108 -19.08 15.47 29.60
CA LEU A 108 -20.15 16.39 29.99
C LEU A 108 -20.69 16.13 31.41
N VAL A 109 -20.22 15.07 32.08
CA VAL A 109 -20.76 14.61 33.38
C VAL A 109 -20.41 15.55 34.54
N ASN A 110 -19.34 16.34 34.41
CA ASN A 110 -18.97 17.35 35.40
C ASN A 110 -19.64 18.68 35.04
N GLY A 111 -20.48 19.21 35.95
CA GLY A 111 -21.43 20.32 35.70
C GLY A 111 -20.90 21.63 35.10
N GLU A 112 -19.59 21.79 34.91
CA GLU A 112 -18.96 22.95 34.26
C GLU A 112 -19.41 23.15 32.80
N HIS A 113 -19.50 22.09 32.00
CA HIS A 113 -19.95 22.17 30.60
C HIS A 113 -21.45 22.49 30.50
N SER A 114 -22.25 22.01 31.45
CA SER A 114 -23.67 22.35 31.55
C SER A 114 -23.90 23.82 31.91
N GLY A 115 -22.96 24.43 32.64
CA GLY A 115 -22.95 25.87 32.93
C GLY A 115 -22.67 26.70 31.68
N LEU A 116 -21.64 26.34 30.92
CA LEU A 116 -21.29 27.02 29.66
C LEU A 116 -22.43 26.94 28.63
N MET A 117 -23.07 25.79 28.48
CA MET A 117 -24.21 25.64 27.57
C MET A 117 -25.36 26.57 27.94
N LYS A 118 -25.66 26.70 29.24
CA LYS A 118 -26.70 27.64 29.72
C LYS A 118 -26.30 29.09 29.51
N GLU A 119 -25.03 29.42 29.71
CA GLU A 119 -24.49 30.77 29.48
C GLU A 119 -24.61 31.16 28.01
N ILE A 120 -24.13 30.31 27.09
CA ILE A 120 -24.24 30.54 25.64
C ILE A 120 -25.71 30.63 25.21
N GLN A 121 -26.59 29.77 25.72
CA GLN A 121 -28.01 29.83 25.40
C GLN A 121 -28.69 31.11 25.93
N THR A 122 -28.21 31.66 27.05
CA THR A 122 -28.75 32.90 27.63
C THR A 122 -28.29 34.12 26.82
N GLU A 123 -27.04 34.13 26.38
CA GLU A 123 -26.47 35.24 25.60
C GLU A 123 -26.87 35.18 24.12
N ILE A 124 -27.03 33.98 23.56
CA ILE A 124 -27.32 33.73 22.15
C ILE A 124 -28.50 32.75 22.03
N PRO A 125 -29.75 33.19 22.24
CA PRO A 125 -30.91 32.30 22.37
C PRO A 125 -31.23 31.47 21.12
N ASN A 126 -30.82 31.94 19.94
CA ASN A 126 -31.11 31.29 18.66
C ASN A 126 -29.95 30.44 18.14
N PHE A 127 -28.84 30.33 18.89
CA PHE A 127 -27.69 29.54 18.47
C PHE A 127 -27.78 28.10 18.99
N ASN A 128 -27.66 27.14 18.08
CA ASN A 128 -27.76 25.72 18.37
C ASN A 128 -26.36 25.08 18.42
N LEU A 129 -25.85 24.88 19.63
CA LEU A 129 -24.55 24.25 19.86
C LEU A 129 -24.71 22.74 20.11
N ILE A 130 -24.18 21.92 19.21
CA ILE A 130 -24.15 20.46 19.30
C ILE A 130 -22.81 20.05 19.89
N LEU A 131 -22.83 19.29 21.00
CA LEU A 131 -21.63 18.77 21.65
C LEU A 131 -21.58 17.24 21.56
N TRP A 132 -20.53 16.72 20.92
CA TRP A 132 -20.18 15.30 20.95
C TRP A 132 -19.06 15.08 21.95
N ASP A 133 -19.44 14.53 23.09
CA ASP A 133 -18.53 14.20 24.17
C ASP A 133 -17.82 12.86 23.96
N VAL A 134 -16.97 12.49 24.90
CA VAL A 134 -16.22 11.23 24.88
C VAL A 134 -17.13 10.01 24.72
N ASN A 135 -18.36 10.03 25.26
CA ASN A 135 -19.29 8.91 25.15
C ASN A 135 -19.82 8.79 23.72
N LYS A 136 -20.22 9.92 23.11
CA LYS A 136 -20.65 9.93 21.70
C LYS A 136 -19.51 9.52 20.77
N VAL A 137 -18.29 9.99 21.02
CA VAL A 137 -17.11 9.57 20.25
C VAL A 137 -16.89 8.05 20.34
N ILE A 138 -16.99 7.46 21.53
CA ILE A 138 -16.85 6.01 21.74
C ILE A 138 -17.96 5.22 21.05
N GLU A 139 -19.20 5.71 21.09
CA GLU A 139 -20.33 5.12 20.37
C GLU A 139 -20.03 5.07 18.86
N LEU A 140 -19.55 6.17 18.28
CA LEU A 140 -19.22 6.24 16.85
C LEU A 140 -18.02 5.38 16.48
N ILE A 141 -17.00 5.29 17.35
CA ILE A 141 -15.86 4.38 17.16
C ILE A 141 -16.34 2.93 17.09
N HIS A 142 -17.23 2.50 17.98
CA HIS A 142 -17.80 1.15 17.92
C HIS A 142 -18.65 0.95 16.66
N LYS A 143 -19.50 1.93 16.32
CA LYS A 143 -20.39 1.87 15.15
C LYS A 143 -19.61 1.76 13.84
N TYR A 144 -18.51 2.50 13.70
CA TYR A 144 -17.73 2.57 12.46
C TYR A 144 -16.38 1.84 12.53
N ALA A 145 -16.16 1.02 13.55
CA ALA A 145 -14.91 0.28 13.76
C ALA A 145 -14.42 -0.42 12.49
N LYS A 146 -15.32 -1.12 11.77
CA LYS A 146 -14.98 -1.84 10.54
C LYS A 146 -14.50 -0.92 9.42
N TYR A 147 -15.15 0.23 9.23
CA TYR A 147 -14.78 1.23 8.22
C TYR A 147 -13.42 1.86 8.56
N LEU A 148 -13.22 2.24 9.82
CA LEU A 148 -11.99 2.86 10.31
C LEU A 148 -10.78 1.92 10.27
N ILE A 149 -11.01 0.60 10.40
CA ILE A 149 -9.98 -0.43 10.21
C ILE A 149 -9.67 -0.63 8.72
N MET A 150 -10.68 -0.60 7.85
CA MET A 150 -10.54 -0.78 6.40
C MET A 150 -9.77 0.37 5.73
N ASN A 151 -9.99 1.60 6.16
CA ASN A 151 -9.39 2.81 5.57
C ASN A 151 -8.14 3.30 6.30
N GLY A 152 -7.56 2.50 7.18
CA GLY A 152 -6.28 2.84 7.80
C GLY A 152 -6.35 3.73 9.06
N HIS A 153 -7.46 4.43 9.30
CA HIS A 153 -7.57 5.46 10.36
C HIS A 153 -7.26 4.96 11.78
N ILE A 154 -7.72 3.78 12.16
CA ILE A 154 -7.41 3.19 13.48
C ILE A 154 -6.04 2.51 13.48
N SER A 155 -5.65 1.94 12.34
CA SER A 155 -4.48 1.09 12.27
C SER A 155 -3.14 1.79 12.15
N THR A 156 -3.11 2.95 11.52
CA THR A 156 -1.87 3.69 11.32
C THR A 156 -1.43 4.37 12.63
N ILE A 157 -2.38 4.81 13.45
CA ILE A 157 -2.11 5.58 14.68
C ILE A 157 -1.75 4.66 15.87
N LEU A 158 -2.51 3.59 16.11
CA LEU A 158 -2.26 2.72 17.27
C LEU A 158 -1.14 1.72 17.07
N ALA A 159 -1.02 1.17 15.85
CA ALA A 159 0.12 0.33 15.53
C ALA A 159 1.40 1.16 15.52
N ALA A 160 1.36 2.43 15.09
CA ALA A 160 2.53 3.31 15.19
C ALA A 160 2.96 3.45 16.64
N ASN A 161 2.11 3.86 17.59
CA ASN A 161 2.58 4.10 18.96
C ASN A 161 3.09 2.84 19.68
N SER A 162 2.42 1.69 19.57
CA SER A 162 2.93 0.45 20.20
C SER A 162 4.18 -0.11 19.52
N VAL A 163 4.25 -0.05 18.18
CA VAL A 163 5.42 -0.50 17.42
C VAL A 163 6.59 0.46 17.58
N ILE A 164 6.32 1.77 17.71
CA ILE A 164 7.33 2.79 18.03
C ILE A 164 7.84 2.60 19.46
N ASP A 165 6.96 2.36 20.44
CA ASP A 165 7.37 2.08 21.82
C ASP A 165 8.20 0.79 21.92
N GLU A 166 7.82 -0.27 21.20
CA GLU A 166 8.62 -1.50 21.09
C GLU A 166 9.94 -1.26 20.35
N ALA A 167 9.95 -0.48 19.27
CA ALA A 167 11.15 -0.13 18.52
C ALA A 167 12.12 0.76 19.31
N ILE A 168 11.61 1.61 20.21
CA ILE A 168 12.43 2.40 21.14
C ILE A 168 13.05 1.49 22.20
N LYS A 169 12.32 0.47 22.67
CA LYS A 169 12.79 -0.50 23.68
C LYS A 169 13.80 -1.50 23.09
N ASP A 170 13.56 -1.98 21.89
CA ASP A 170 14.46 -2.87 21.13
C ASP A 170 14.69 -2.31 19.72
N PRO A 171 15.69 -1.42 19.56
CA PRO A 171 16.01 -0.83 18.26
C PRO A 171 16.56 -1.84 17.25
N ASN A 172 17.00 -3.03 17.68
CA ASN A 172 17.61 -4.01 16.78
C ASN A 172 17.02 -5.40 17.02
N PRO A 173 15.72 -5.59 16.72
CA PRO A 173 15.07 -6.87 16.93
C PRO A 173 15.73 -7.92 16.04
N ASN A 174 15.94 -9.11 16.60
CA ASN A 174 16.51 -10.24 15.87
C ASN A 174 15.48 -10.84 14.90
N TRP A 175 15.26 -10.14 13.80
CA TRP A 175 14.36 -10.54 12.72
C TRP A 175 14.86 -11.81 11.99
N GLN A 176 16.17 -12.12 12.07
CA GLN A 176 16.73 -13.36 11.52
C GLN A 176 16.14 -14.59 12.21
N ARG A 177 15.88 -14.51 13.52
CA ARG A 177 15.19 -15.57 14.27
C ARG A 177 13.77 -15.80 13.75
N ALA A 178 13.03 -14.74 13.43
CA ALA A 178 11.71 -14.84 12.83
C ALA A 178 11.80 -15.48 11.42
N ARG A 179 12.77 -15.05 10.60
CA ARG A 179 13.06 -15.65 9.28
C ARG A 179 13.34 -17.15 9.39
N ASP A 180 14.13 -17.60 10.35
CA ASP A 180 14.42 -19.02 10.57
C ASP A 180 13.19 -19.80 11.04
N THR A 181 12.34 -19.18 11.84
CA THR A 181 11.06 -19.75 12.27
C THR A 181 10.14 -19.95 11.06
N TYR A 182 9.93 -18.92 10.25
CA TYR A 182 9.12 -18.99 9.03
C TYR A 182 9.68 -19.99 8.02
N LYS A 183 11.00 -20.08 7.87
CA LYS A 183 11.66 -21.10 7.05
C LYS A 183 11.27 -22.52 7.48
N ASN A 184 11.30 -22.79 8.79
CA ASN A 184 10.93 -24.09 9.33
C ASN A 184 9.43 -24.37 9.17
N GLU A 185 8.57 -23.38 9.33
CA GLU A 185 7.13 -23.49 9.07
C GLU A 185 6.83 -23.82 7.60
N ILE A 186 7.48 -23.13 6.65
CA ILE A 186 7.34 -23.41 5.21
C ILE A 186 7.77 -24.85 4.87
N LYS A 187 8.88 -25.32 5.46
CA LYS A 187 9.35 -26.70 5.27
C LYS A 187 8.35 -27.73 5.80
N LYS A 188 7.85 -27.49 7.03
CA LYS A 188 6.92 -28.37 7.74
C LYS A 188 5.49 -28.27 7.24
N SER A 189 5.15 -27.27 6.42
CA SER A 189 3.81 -27.10 5.87
C SER A 189 3.31 -28.42 5.25
N GLU A 190 2.30 -28.98 5.88
CA GLU A 190 1.52 -30.13 5.39
C GLU A 190 0.63 -29.71 4.22
N ASN A 191 0.23 -28.43 4.19
CA ASN A 191 -0.47 -27.84 3.05
C ASN A 191 0.45 -27.79 1.83
N ASN A 192 -0.11 -28.13 0.68
CA ASN A 192 0.49 -27.88 -0.63
C ASN A 192 0.89 -26.40 -0.74
N ILE A 193 2.03 -26.13 -1.38
CA ILE A 193 2.57 -24.78 -1.51
C ILE A 193 2.15 -24.22 -2.88
N ALA A 194 1.85 -22.92 -2.93
CA ALA A 194 1.73 -22.17 -4.17
C ALA A 194 2.77 -21.04 -4.18
N LEU A 195 3.51 -20.90 -5.27
CA LEU A 195 4.44 -19.78 -5.44
C LEU A 195 3.74 -18.64 -6.17
N PHE A 196 3.92 -17.41 -5.70
CA PHE A 196 3.41 -16.21 -6.36
C PHE A 196 4.61 -15.37 -6.81
N LEU A 197 4.78 -15.22 -8.12
CA LEU A 197 5.99 -14.68 -8.75
C LEU A 197 5.73 -13.34 -9.40
N GLY A 198 6.53 -12.35 -9.05
CA GLY A 198 6.47 -11.01 -9.65
C GLY A 198 7.67 -10.68 -10.50
N ALA A 199 7.69 -9.45 -11.03
CA ALA A 199 8.69 -8.99 -11.98
C ALA A 199 10.13 -9.10 -11.44
N GLY A 200 10.32 -9.07 -10.12
CA GLY A 200 11.64 -9.27 -9.50
C GLY A 200 12.29 -10.62 -9.81
N ILE A 201 11.52 -11.66 -10.14
CA ILE A 201 12.06 -12.93 -10.65
C ILE A 201 12.71 -12.71 -12.01
N SER A 202 11.98 -12.14 -12.96
CA SER A 202 12.45 -11.90 -14.33
C SER A 202 13.57 -10.85 -14.39
N SER A 203 13.52 -9.82 -13.54
CA SER A 203 14.59 -8.82 -13.45
C SER A 203 15.93 -9.41 -13.02
N SER A 204 15.94 -10.51 -12.27
CA SER A 204 17.19 -11.23 -11.94
C SER A 204 17.87 -11.85 -13.16
N ALA A 205 17.14 -12.00 -14.27
CA ALA A 205 17.63 -12.48 -15.56
C ALA A 205 17.79 -11.35 -16.59
N GLY A 206 17.69 -10.08 -16.18
CA GLY A 206 17.85 -8.91 -17.07
C GLY A 206 16.56 -8.38 -17.69
N ALA A 207 15.40 -8.98 -17.41
CA ALA A 207 14.12 -8.47 -17.90
C ALA A 207 13.78 -7.10 -17.27
N PRO A 208 13.12 -6.19 -18.01
CA PRO A 208 12.82 -4.85 -17.53
C PRO A 208 11.80 -4.88 -16.37
N SER A 209 11.89 -3.88 -15.48
CA SER A 209 10.80 -3.59 -14.54
C SER A 209 9.59 -3.03 -15.29
N TRP A 210 8.42 -3.00 -14.64
CA TRP A 210 7.21 -2.40 -15.21
C TRP A 210 7.43 -0.95 -15.68
N ASP A 211 8.02 -0.11 -14.83
CA ASP A 211 8.29 1.29 -15.19
C ASP A 211 9.21 1.37 -16.42
N THR A 212 10.23 0.51 -16.49
CA THR A 212 11.16 0.44 -17.62
C THR A 212 10.46 -0.03 -18.90
N LEU A 213 9.59 -1.03 -18.81
CA LEU A 213 8.80 -1.54 -19.92
C LEU A 213 7.91 -0.43 -20.49
N ILE A 214 7.13 0.25 -19.64
CA ILE A 214 6.27 1.37 -20.05
C ILE A 214 7.08 2.49 -20.69
N SER A 215 8.24 2.84 -20.11
CA SER A 215 9.10 3.89 -20.65
C SER A 215 9.61 3.56 -22.05
N LYS A 216 10.03 2.31 -22.29
CA LYS A 216 10.50 1.85 -23.60
C LYS A 216 9.37 1.73 -24.62
N LEU A 217 8.17 1.30 -24.20
CA LEU A 217 7.00 1.28 -25.07
C LEU A 217 6.58 2.70 -25.50
N GLN A 218 6.69 3.68 -24.60
CA GLN A 218 6.42 5.08 -24.92
C GLN A 218 7.40 5.59 -25.98
N ILE A 219 8.69 5.29 -25.84
CA ILE A 219 9.70 5.61 -26.85
C ILE A 219 9.32 4.99 -28.18
N ALA A 220 9.04 3.68 -28.21
CA ALA A 220 8.65 3.00 -29.44
C ALA A 220 7.39 3.60 -30.10
N MET A 221 6.40 3.98 -29.29
CA MET A 221 5.18 4.63 -29.77
C MET A 221 5.48 6.00 -30.38
N ILE A 222 6.27 6.83 -29.69
CA ILE A 222 6.70 8.14 -30.19
C ILE A 222 7.48 7.96 -31.48
N SER A 223 8.51 7.11 -31.47
CA SER A 223 9.31 6.81 -32.66
C SER A 223 8.41 6.43 -33.83
N LYS A 224 7.40 5.57 -33.64
CA LYS A 224 6.43 5.17 -34.66
C LYS A 224 5.54 6.32 -35.15
N LEU A 225 4.99 7.13 -34.24
CA LEU A 225 4.12 8.26 -34.60
C LEU A 225 4.86 9.38 -35.35
N PHE A 226 6.16 9.52 -35.07
CA PHE A 226 6.99 10.59 -35.64
C PHE A 226 7.92 10.14 -36.77
N SER A 227 8.03 8.83 -37.06
CA SER A 227 8.89 8.32 -38.15
C SER A 227 8.51 8.90 -39.51
N ASP A 228 7.26 9.33 -39.67
CA ASP A 228 6.76 9.91 -40.91
C ASP A 228 7.00 11.43 -41.04
N ASN A 229 7.38 12.17 -39.99
CA ASN A 229 7.41 13.64 -40.05
C ASN A 229 8.52 14.39 -39.28
N LEU A 230 9.28 13.79 -38.34
CA LEU A 230 10.32 14.51 -37.59
C LEU A 230 11.53 13.63 -37.25
N GLN A 231 12.74 14.08 -37.59
CA GLN A 231 13.99 13.51 -37.07
C GLN A 231 14.29 14.16 -35.72
N PHE A 232 14.18 13.40 -34.62
CA PHE A 232 14.58 13.88 -33.30
C PHE A 232 16.10 13.81 -33.13
N GLN A 233 16.68 14.80 -32.44
CA GLN A 233 18.05 14.70 -31.91
C GLN A 233 18.03 13.94 -30.57
N ASP A 234 19.11 13.21 -30.24
CA ASP A 234 19.22 12.35 -29.03
C ASP A 234 18.86 13.07 -27.70
N ASN A 235 19.03 14.39 -27.64
CA ASN A 235 18.71 15.24 -26.48
C ASN A 235 17.21 15.56 -26.34
N GLU A 236 16.45 15.61 -27.44
CA GLU A 236 15.01 15.87 -27.46
C GLU A 236 14.21 14.63 -27.07
N GLU A 237 14.66 13.44 -27.49
CA GLU A 237 14.09 12.15 -27.08
C GLU A 237 14.17 11.96 -25.56
N LEU A 238 15.32 12.27 -24.96
CA LEU A 238 15.54 12.20 -23.52
C LEU A 238 14.67 13.20 -22.73
N PHE A 239 14.42 14.39 -23.29
CA PHE A 239 13.57 15.42 -22.68
C PHE A 239 12.08 15.05 -22.72
N LEU A 240 11.60 14.52 -23.86
CA LEU A 240 10.24 14.00 -24.00
C LEU A 240 10.00 12.83 -23.05
N ASN A 241 10.97 11.92 -22.92
CA ASN A 241 10.94 10.79 -22.00
C ASN A 241 10.71 11.27 -20.55
N ASN A 242 11.51 12.22 -20.07
CA ASN A 242 11.37 12.75 -18.71
C ASN A 242 10.05 13.52 -18.48
N SER A 243 9.56 14.24 -19.50
CA SER A 243 8.35 15.06 -19.39
C SER A 243 7.07 14.22 -19.41
N LEU A 244 6.97 13.23 -20.30
CA LEU A 244 5.81 12.33 -20.40
C LEU A 244 5.73 11.36 -19.23
N LEU A 245 6.86 10.87 -18.71
CA LEU A 245 6.90 10.05 -17.49
C LEU A 245 6.30 10.78 -16.28
N SER A 246 6.38 12.11 -16.23
CA SER A 246 5.79 12.90 -15.14
C SER A 246 4.27 13.05 -15.26
N LEU A 247 3.73 13.04 -16.48
CA LEU A 247 2.30 13.24 -16.77
C LEU A 247 1.46 11.98 -16.52
N TYR A 248 2.05 10.79 -16.76
CA TYR A 248 1.31 9.52 -16.70
C TYR A 248 1.49 8.72 -15.41
N LYS A 249 2.36 9.16 -14.48
CA LYS A 249 2.49 8.57 -13.13
C LYS A 249 1.17 8.57 -12.33
N SER A 250 0.22 9.42 -12.70
CA SER A 250 -1.10 9.53 -12.07
C SER A 250 -2.10 8.45 -12.51
N SER A 251 -1.92 7.81 -13.69
CA SER A 251 -2.80 6.74 -14.16
C SER A 251 -2.07 5.76 -15.10
N PRO A 252 -1.47 4.68 -14.55
CA PRO A 252 -0.81 3.64 -15.33
C PRO A 252 -1.72 2.94 -16.37
N LEU A 253 -3.01 2.81 -16.07
CA LEU A 253 -4.01 2.20 -16.96
C LEU A 253 -4.26 3.04 -18.20
N LEU A 254 -4.43 4.35 -18.00
CA LEU A 254 -4.58 5.29 -19.10
C LEU A 254 -3.33 5.31 -19.98
N ALA A 255 -2.14 5.24 -19.37
CA ALA A 255 -0.89 5.15 -20.10
C ALA A 255 -0.84 3.92 -21.01
N ALA A 256 -1.30 2.77 -20.53
CA ALA A 256 -1.25 1.52 -21.27
C ALA A 256 -2.28 1.43 -22.41
N ASN A 257 -3.48 2.03 -22.24
CA ASN A 257 -4.42 2.23 -23.35
C ASN A 257 -3.81 3.09 -24.47
N TYR A 258 -3.22 4.24 -24.12
CA TYR A 258 -2.57 5.10 -25.12
C TYR A 258 -1.44 4.38 -25.85
N LEU A 259 -0.66 3.56 -25.14
CA LEU A 259 0.39 2.73 -25.75
C LEU A 259 -0.18 1.72 -26.73
N LYS A 260 -1.27 1.05 -26.37
CA LYS A 260 -1.95 0.08 -27.24
C LYS A 260 -2.49 0.76 -28.49
N ASP A 261 -3.17 1.89 -28.34
CA ASP A 261 -3.74 2.64 -29.45
C ASP A 261 -2.66 3.22 -30.38
N GLY A 262 -1.59 3.79 -29.81
CA GLY A 262 -0.51 4.40 -30.59
C GLY A 262 0.39 3.38 -31.30
N LEU A 263 0.62 2.21 -30.69
CA LEU A 263 1.40 1.13 -31.31
C LEU A 263 0.54 0.23 -32.22
N GLY A 264 -0.77 0.13 -32.00
CA GLY A 264 -1.67 -0.69 -32.80
C GLY A 264 -1.16 -2.14 -32.94
N GLU A 265 -1.11 -2.66 -34.17
CA GLU A 265 -0.72 -4.05 -34.44
C GLU A 265 0.69 -4.44 -33.98
N SER A 266 1.61 -3.47 -33.84
CA SER A 266 2.99 -3.72 -33.40
C SER A 266 3.15 -3.74 -31.88
N PHE A 267 2.08 -3.50 -31.11
CA PHE A 267 2.13 -3.43 -29.66
C PHE A 267 2.70 -4.71 -29.04
N GLU A 268 2.11 -5.86 -29.34
CA GLU A 268 2.55 -7.15 -28.77
C GLU A 268 3.98 -7.48 -29.15
N SER A 269 4.36 -7.29 -30.42
CA SER A 269 5.74 -7.54 -30.88
C SER A 269 6.75 -6.64 -30.18
N GLU A 270 6.37 -5.41 -29.87
CA GLU A 270 7.23 -4.45 -29.20
C GLU A 270 7.38 -4.76 -27.71
N VAL A 271 6.28 -5.16 -27.05
CA VAL A 271 6.30 -5.68 -25.67
C VAL A 271 7.24 -6.88 -25.60
N THR A 272 7.06 -7.88 -26.48
CA THR A 272 7.92 -9.06 -26.55
C THR A 272 9.37 -8.67 -26.80
N ARG A 273 9.65 -7.79 -27.78
CA ARG A 273 11.01 -7.31 -28.05
C ARG A 273 11.67 -6.72 -26.80
N ILE A 274 10.98 -5.83 -26.09
CA ILE A 274 11.49 -5.15 -24.89
C ILE A 274 11.68 -6.11 -23.71
N LEU A 275 10.77 -7.08 -23.52
CA LEU A 275 10.89 -8.09 -22.47
C LEU A 275 12.17 -8.94 -22.63
N TYR A 276 12.56 -9.21 -23.88
CA TYR A 276 13.58 -10.20 -24.20
C TYR A 276 14.91 -9.65 -24.73
N GLU A 277 15.02 -8.36 -25.05
CA GLU A 277 16.21 -7.77 -25.69
C GLU A 277 17.49 -7.80 -24.83
N ASN A 278 17.37 -7.72 -23.50
CA ASN A 278 18.50 -7.62 -22.56
C ASN A 278 18.56 -8.82 -21.61
N LEU A 279 18.04 -9.97 -22.01
CA LEU A 279 18.14 -11.16 -21.19
C LEU A 279 19.60 -11.58 -21.05
N LEU A 280 19.97 -11.85 -19.80
CA LEU A 280 21.15 -12.63 -19.50
C LEU A 280 20.91 -14.07 -19.98
N GLU A 281 21.98 -14.80 -20.31
CA GLU A 281 21.84 -16.23 -20.62
C GLU A 281 21.11 -16.94 -19.45
N SER A 282 20.19 -17.85 -19.75
CA SER A 282 19.40 -18.61 -18.74
C SER A 282 20.29 -19.27 -17.68
N SER A 283 21.53 -19.61 -18.06
CA SER A 283 22.58 -20.12 -17.20
C SER A 283 23.06 -19.16 -16.08
N THR A 284 22.66 -17.88 -16.10
CA THR A 284 23.21 -16.85 -15.20
C THR A 284 22.27 -16.44 -14.07
N SER A 285 20.95 -16.57 -14.21
CA SER A 285 20.02 -16.22 -13.14
C SER A 285 20.04 -17.28 -12.04
N HIS A 286 20.75 -16.98 -10.95
CA HIS A 286 20.75 -17.84 -9.77
C HIS A 286 19.35 -18.02 -9.17
N LEU A 287 18.48 -17.02 -9.27
CA LEU A 287 17.13 -17.06 -8.69
C LEU A 287 16.22 -18.03 -9.43
N LEU A 288 16.16 -17.95 -10.76
CA LEU A 288 15.38 -18.88 -11.58
C LEU A 288 15.88 -20.32 -11.37
N LYS A 289 17.20 -20.53 -11.35
CA LYS A 289 17.80 -21.84 -11.08
C LYS A 289 17.45 -22.40 -9.70
N SER A 290 17.51 -21.59 -8.64
CA SER A 290 17.12 -22.02 -7.29
C SER A 290 15.61 -22.32 -7.22
N LEU A 291 14.78 -21.54 -7.93
CA LEU A 291 13.34 -21.77 -8.04
C LEU A 291 13.04 -23.10 -8.74
N ALA A 292 13.65 -23.38 -9.90
CA ALA A 292 13.52 -24.66 -10.60
C ALA A 292 13.93 -25.84 -9.73
N ARG A 293 15.11 -25.77 -9.08
CA ARG A 293 15.60 -26.82 -8.18
C ARG A 293 14.67 -27.05 -6.98
N TYR A 294 14.06 -25.98 -6.46
CA TYR A 294 13.04 -26.09 -5.43
C TYR A 294 11.78 -26.82 -5.93
N CYS A 295 11.30 -26.46 -7.12
CA CYS A 295 10.12 -27.08 -7.72
C CYS A 295 10.33 -28.57 -8.01
N VAL A 296 11.48 -28.93 -8.59
CA VAL A 296 11.90 -30.33 -8.80
C VAL A 296 11.88 -31.09 -7.48
N GLY A 297 12.52 -30.56 -6.43
CA GLY A 297 12.58 -31.22 -5.12
C GLY A 297 11.20 -31.48 -4.50
N LYS A 298 10.26 -30.53 -4.64
CA LYS A 298 8.89 -30.71 -4.16
C LYS A 298 8.12 -31.75 -4.96
N LYS A 299 8.30 -31.78 -6.28
CA LYS A 299 7.64 -32.76 -7.15
C LYS A 299 8.14 -34.18 -6.86
N THR A 300 9.44 -34.37 -6.71
CA THR A 300 10.03 -35.66 -6.29
C THR A 300 9.50 -36.14 -4.93
N SER A 301 9.13 -35.21 -4.04
CA SER A 301 8.55 -35.53 -2.73
C SER A 301 7.03 -35.82 -2.77
N GLY A 302 6.41 -35.88 -3.95
CA GLY A 302 4.98 -36.13 -4.12
C GLY A 302 4.06 -34.99 -3.66
N LYS A 303 4.60 -33.81 -3.37
CA LYS A 303 3.80 -32.65 -2.94
C LYS A 303 3.26 -31.90 -4.16
N LYS A 304 2.00 -31.43 -4.10
CA LYS A 304 1.43 -30.58 -5.15
C LYS A 304 2.03 -29.18 -5.03
N LEU A 305 2.51 -28.67 -6.15
CA LEU A 305 3.12 -27.35 -6.29
C LEU A 305 2.57 -26.73 -7.57
N ASP A 306 2.08 -25.50 -7.47
CA ASP A 306 1.66 -24.70 -8.60
C ASP A 306 2.22 -23.28 -8.45
N ILE A 307 2.36 -22.58 -9.56
CA ILE A 307 2.95 -21.25 -9.66
C ILE A 307 1.89 -20.30 -10.20
N VAL A 308 1.69 -19.18 -9.52
CA VAL A 308 0.96 -18.02 -10.03
C VAL A 308 2.00 -16.97 -10.39
N THR A 309 2.00 -16.48 -11.62
CA THR A 309 2.93 -15.46 -12.08
C THR A 309 2.18 -14.25 -12.63
N TYR A 310 2.69 -13.07 -12.30
CA TYR A 310 2.20 -11.79 -12.79
C TYR A 310 3.05 -11.29 -13.96
N ASN A 311 4.04 -12.09 -14.38
CA ASN A 311 4.96 -11.75 -15.45
C ASN A 311 4.41 -12.28 -16.78
N PHE A 312 4.63 -11.53 -17.85
CA PHE A 312 4.24 -11.91 -19.19
C PHE A 312 5.23 -12.89 -19.84
N ASP A 313 6.49 -12.89 -19.40
CA ASP A 313 7.55 -13.69 -20.00
C ASP A 313 7.43 -15.21 -19.71
N ASP A 314 8.23 -15.99 -20.43
CA ASP A 314 8.34 -17.46 -20.39
C ASP A 314 9.64 -17.93 -19.69
N LEU A 315 10.23 -17.11 -18.81
CA LEU A 315 11.53 -17.42 -18.21
C LEU A 315 11.47 -18.60 -17.23
N VAL A 316 10.35 -18.80 -16.55
CA VAL A 316 10.16 -19.92 -15.62
C VAL A 316 10.06 -21.23 -16.39
N GLU A 317 9.30 -21.23 -17.48
CA GLU A 317 9.08 -22.33 -18.43
C GLU A 317 10.42 -22.82 -18.98
N ARG A 318 11.24 -21.91 -19.54
CA ARG A 318 12.57 -22.24 -20.05
C ARG A 318 13.45 -22.90 -19.01
N GLN A 319 13.39 -22.39 -17.77
CA GLN A 319 14.20 -22.96 -16.69
C GLN A 319 13.70 -24.36 -16.29
N PHE A 320 12.41 -24.63 -16.44
CA PHE A 320 11.83 -25.95 -16.21
C PHE A 320 12.17 -26.92 -17.33
N ASP A 321 12.20 -26.47 -18.60
CA ASP A 321 12.71 -27.26 -19.73
C ASP A 321 14.16 -27.70 -19.49
N GLU A 322 15.03 -26.77 -19.08
CA GLU A 322 16.42 -27.08 -18.71
C GLU A 322 16.54 -28.06 -17.53
N ALA A 323 15.59 -28.00 -16.59
CA ALA A 323 15.55 -28.86 -15.42
C ALA A 323 14.86 -30.21 -15.66
N GLY A 324 14.26 -30.42 -16.84
CA GLY A 324 13.49 -31.62 -17.17
C GLY A 324 12.20 -31.77 -16.32
N LEU A 325 11.61 -30.66 -15.87
CA LEU A 325 10.40 -30.65 -15.07
C LEU A 325 9.17 -30.44 -15.96
N GLY A 326 8.20 -31.35 -15.92
CA GLY A 326 6.94 -31.19 -16.66
C GLY A 326 6.08 -30.04 -16.13
N TYR A 327 5.57 -29.19 -17.02
CA TYR A 327 4.72 -28.05 -16.68
C TYR A 327 3.61 -27.79 -17.71
N LEU A 328 2.65 -26.96 -17.33
CA LEU A 328 1.63 -26.43 -18.22
C LEU A 328 1.46 -24.92 -17.96
N PRO A 329 1.75 -24.05 -18.94
CA PRO A 329 1.35 -22.64 -18.87
C PRO A 329 -0.18 -22.55 -18.95
N VAL A 330 -0.78 -21.91 -17.97
CA VAL A 330 -2.23 -21.69 -17.83
C VAL A 330 -2.49 -20.20 -17.99
N PHE A 331 -3.08 -19.83 -19.10
CA PHE A 331 -3.42 -18.44 -19.41
C PHE A 331 -4.82 -18.31 -20.02
N ARG A 332 -5.56 -19.44 -20.11
CA ARG A 332 -6.95 -19.50 -20.56
C ARG A 332 -7.79 -20.26 -19.55
N GLU A 333 -9.06 -19.90 -19.44
CA GLU A 333 -10.01 -20.55 -18.54
C GLU A 333 -10.18 -22.06 -18.81
N LYS A 334 -10.05 -22.48 -20.07
CA LYS A 334 -10.19 -23.88 -20.49
C LYS A 334 -8.98 -24.76 -20.20
N ASP A 335 -7.85 -24.18 -19.81
CA ASP A 335 -6.61 -24.92 -19.60
C ASP A 335 -6.71 -25.75 -18.30
N THR A 336 -6.46 -27.06 -18.39
CA THR A 336 -6.54 -27.98 -17.25
C THR A 336 -5.19 -28.60 -16.94
N VAL A 337 -4.68 -28.36 -15.73
CA VAL A 337 -3.39 -28.91 -15.26
C VAL A 337 -3.55 -30.38 -14.89
N GLN A 338 -2.77 -31.25 -15.51
CA GLN A 338 -2.65 -32.65 -15.13
C GLN A 338 -1.80 -32.80 -13.85
N ASP A 339 -2.11 -33.76 -12.99
CA ASP A 339 -1.43 -33.92 -11.70
C ASP A 339 0.08 -34.22 -11.82
N GLU A 340 0.56 -34.68 -12.98
CA GLU A 340 1.98 -34.92 -13.28
C GLU A 340 2.76 -33.62 -13.56
N ASN A 341 2.08 -32.58 -14.04
CA ASN A 341 2.69 -31.30 -14.37
C ASN A 341 2.61 -30.29 -13.22
N VAL A 342 3.48 -29.29 -13.26
CA VAL A 342 3.34 -28.06 -12.47
C VAL A 342 2.52 -27.05 -13.29
N GLY A 343 1.42 -26.54 -12.74
CA GLY A 343 0.67 -25.46 -13.39
C GLY A 343 1.37 -24.13 -13.20
N ILE A 344 1.57 -23.37 -14.28
CA ILE A 344 2.11 -22.00 -14.26
C ILE A 344 1.02 -21.04 -14.73
N PHE A 345 0.33 -20.41 -13.78
CA PHE A 345 -0.84 -19.58 -13.98
C PHE A 345 -0.44 -18.13 -14.25
N HIS A 346 -0.51 -17.69 -15.51
CA HIS A 346 -0.23 -16.32 -15.94
C HIS A 346 -1.46 -15.44 -15.79
N VAL A 347 -1.68 -14.94 -14.58
CA VAL A 347 -2.91 -14.23 -14.23
C VAL A 347 -3.03 -12.86 -14.90
N HIS A 348 -1.91 -12.28 -15.37
CA HIS A 348 -1.91 -11.02 -16.12
C HIS A 348 -1.73 -11.21 -17.64
N GLY A 349 -1.66 -12.45 -18.12
CA GLY A 349 -1.40 -12.76 -19.53
C GLY A 349 0.01 -13.28 -19.78
N PHE A 350 0.22 -13.81 -20.98
CA PHE A 350 1.42 -14.57 -21.35
C PHE A 350 1.89 -14.21 -22.77
N LEU A 351 3.19 -13.93 -22.92
CA LEU A 351 3.87 -13.50 -24.14
C LEU A 351 5.23 -14.21 -24.29
N PRO A 352 5.26 -15.47 -24.76
CA PRO A 352 6.51 -16.19 -24.93
C PRO A 352 7.36 -15.60 -26.06
N ARG A 353 8.70 -15.70 -25.95
CA ARG A 353 9.65 -15.11 -26.92
C ARG A 353 9.47 -15.66 -28.33
N ASN A 354 9.20 -16.96 -28.45
CA ASN A 354 9.14 -17.68 -29.72
C ASN A 354 7.71 -18.09 -30.06
N MET A 355 6.77 -17.13 -30.10
CA MET A 355 5.38 -17.41 -30.53
C MET A 355 5.31 -18.13 -31.90
N ALA A 356 6.27 -17.87 -32.79
CA ALA A 356 6.33 -18.44 -34.13
C ALA A 356 6.69 -19.94 -34.17
N GLU A 357 7.35 -20.47 -33.14
CA GLU A 357 7.78 -21.88 -33.12
C GLU A 357 6.66 -22.82 -32.64
N GLN A 358 5.60 -22.30 -32.02
CA GLN A 358 4.41 -23.08 -31.63
C GLN A 358 3.10 -22.33 -31.94
N PRO A 359 2.78 -22.07 -33.22
CA PRO A 359 1.63 -21.24 -33.61
C PRO A 359 0.27 -21.80 -33.16
N SER A 360 0.15 -23.13 -33.02
CA SER A 360 -1.08 -23.81 -32.60
C SER A 360 -1.36 -23.70 -31.09
N LEU A 361 -0.34 -23.49 -30.27
CA LEU A 361 -0.48 -23.24 -28.83
C LEU A 361 -0.75 -21.74 -28.54
N TYR A 362 -0.29 -20.83 -29.40
CA TYR A 362 -0.21 -19.39 -29.13
C TYR A 362 -0.87 -18.47 -30.18
N SER A 363 -1.82 -18.97 -30.99
CA SER A 363 -2.47 -18.16 -32.04
C SER A 363 -3.26 -16.97 -31.47
N ARG A 364 -3.26 -15.84 -32.21
CA ARG A 364 -4.00 -14.60 -31.88
C ARG A 364 -5.50 -14.79 -31.66
N GLU A 365 -6.10 -15.80 -32.28
CA GLU A 365 -7.52 -16.17 -32.07
C GLU A 365 -7.78 -16.80 -30.70
N SER A 366 -6.73 -17.12 -29.94
CA SER A 366 -6.79 -17.91 -28.72
C SER A 366 -6.79 -17.09 -27.42
N GLY A 367 -7.09 -15.78 -27.47
CA GLY A 367 -7.30 -14.96 -26.28
C GLY A 367 -6.04 -14.76 -25.45
N ASN A 368 -4.94 -14.30 -26.07
CA ASN A 368 -3.82 -13.72 -25.33
C ASN A 368 -4.33 -12.43 -24.66
N LEU A 369 -5.01 -12.57 -23.53
CA LEU A 369 -5.51 -11.44 -22.75
C LEU A 369 -4.31 -10.80 -22.07
N LEU A 370 -3.67 -9.92 -22.81
CA LEU A 370 -2.61 -9.07 -22.33
C LEU A 370 -3.30 -8.07 -21.39
N VAL A 371 -3.19 -8.27 -20.07
CA VAL A 371 -3.75 -7.34 -19.07
C VAL A 371 -2.83 -6.11 -18.97
N LEU A 372 -2.68 -5.43 -20.10
CA LEU A 372 -2.10 -4.11 -20.22
C LEU A 372 -3.20 -3.08 -20.51
N ASP A 373 -4.35 -3.45 -21.07
CA ASP A 373 -5.42 -2.50 -21.33
C ASP A 373 -6.42 -2.36 -20.17
N GLU A 374 -7.20 -1.29 -20.22
CA GLU A 374 -8.25 -1.00 -19.26
C GLU A 374 -9.33 -2.09 -19.24
N GLU A 375 -9.60 -2.76 -20.36
CA GLU A 375 -10.58 -3.85 -20.47
C GLU A 375 -10.15 -5.08 -19.66
N GLY A 376 -8.89 -5.53 -19.80
CA GLY A 376 -8.33 -6.62 -19.00
C GLY A 376 -8.24 -6.28 -17.51
N TYR A 377 -7.99 -5.02 -17.14
CA TYR A 377 -8.04 -4.58 -15.75
C TYR A 377 -9.47 -4.44 -15.21
N HIS A 378 -10.42 -4.00 -16.04
CA HIS A 378 -11.84 -3.92 -15.71
C HIS A 378 -12.38 -5.31 -15.37
N ASP A 379 -12.09 -6.31 -16.19
CA ASP A 379 -12.48 -7.70 -15.94
C ASP A 379 -11.86 -8.23 -14.64
N GLN A 380 -10.60 -7.90 -14.35
CA GLN A 380 -9.97 -8.35 -13.11
C GLN A 380 -10.43 -7.59 -11.86
N TYR A 381 -10.80 -6.32 -11.99
CA TYR A 381 -11.12 -5.48 -10.83
C TYR A 381 -12.62 -5.45 -10.52
N ILE A 382 -13.46 -5.44 -11.57
CA ILE A 382 -14.90 -5.28 -11.48
C ILE A 382 -15.61 -6.62 -11.57
N ASP A 383 -15.16 -7.56 -12.40
CA ASP A 383 -15.77 -8.90 -12.46
C ASP A 383 -15.17 -9.83 -11.38
N PRO A 384 -15.93 -10.16 -10.31
CA PRO A 384 -15.48 -11.11 -9.30
C PRO A 384 -15.36 -12.55 -9.83
N TYR A 385 -15.97 -12.85 -10.98
CA TYR A 385 -16.00 -14.16 -11.61
C TYR A 385 -14.91 -14.38 -12.65
N CYS A 386 -14.07 -13.38 -12.92
CA CYS A 386 -12.90 -13.56 -13.78
C CYS A 386 -12.08 -14.76 -13.30
N TRP A 387 -11.75 -15.69 -14.21
CA TRP A 387 -11.08 -16.95 -13.89
C TRP A 387 -9.77 -16.73 -13.11
N SER A 388 -9.04 -15.66 -13.42
CA SER A 388 -7.77 -15.30 -12.78
C SER A 388 -7.97 -14.91 -11.30
N ASN A 389 -9.08 -14.27 -10.95
CA ASN A 389 -9.45 -13.96 -9.56
C ASN A 389 -9.84 -15.24 -8.81
N ILE A 390 -10.67 -16.09 -9.43
CA ILE A 390 -11.16 -17.34 -8.83
C ILE A 390 -9.97 -18.26 -8.51
N ILE A 391 -9.04 -18.45 -9.44
CA ILE A 391 -7.91 -19.34 -9.25
C ILE A 391 -6.93 -18.83 -8.18
N GLN A 392 -6.66 -17.52 -8.16
CA GLN A 392 -5.86 -16.89 -7.10
C GLN A 392 -6.53 -17.07 -5.73
N LEU A 393 -7.83 -16.81 -5.62
CA LEU A 393 -8.58 -17.00 -4.37
C LEU A 393 -8.56 -18.46 -3.91
N ASN A 394 -8.66 -19.41 -4.82
CA ASN A 394 -8.54 -20.84 -4.51
C ASN A 394 -7.17 -21.16 -3.90
N PHE A 395 -6.08 -20.68 -4.50
CA PHE A 395 -4.74 -20.86 -3.92
C PHE A 395 -4.59 -20.20 -2.55
N LEU A 396 -5.01 -18.94 -2.41
CA LEU A 396 -4.96 -18.21 -1.14
C LEU A 396 -5.79 -18.89 -0.04
N ARG A 397 -6.92 -19.53 -0.40
CA ARG A 397 -7.79 -20.22 0.54
C ARG A 397 -7.40 -21.65 0.89
N GLU A 398 -6.76 -22.38 0.00
CA GLU A 398 -6.50 -23.81 0.21
C GLU A 398 -5.01 -24.12 0.43
N ARG A 399 -4.10 -23.19 0.13
CA ARG A 399 -2.65 -23.42 0.15
C ARG A 399 -1.88 -22.41 0.99
N THR A 400 -0.66 -22.82 1.35
CA THR A 400 0.37 -21.91 1.89
C THR A 400 1.01 -21.21 0.70
N CYS A 401 0.99 -19.87 0.67
CA CYS A 401 1.50 -19.10 -0.47
C CYS A 401 2.84 -18.45 -0.12
N LEU A 402 3.81 -18.55 -1.02
CA LEU A 402 5.10 -17.90 -0.92
C LEU A 402 5.25 -16.87 -2.05
N PHE A 403 5.24 -15.58 -1.70
CA PHE A 403 5.39 -14.47 -2.64
C PHE A 403 6.87 -14.11 -2.81
N ILE A 404 7.34 -14.08 -4.07
CA ILE A 404 8.74 -13.86 -4.43
C ILE A 404 8.82 -12.87 -5.59
N GLY A 405 9.63 -11.81 -5.46
CA GLY A 405 9.79 -10.81 -6.51
C GLY A 405 8.56 -9.92 -6.74
N LEU A 406 7.58 -9.95 -5.84
CA LEU A 406 6.41 -9.08 -5.86
C LEU A 406 6.61 -7.88 -4.93
N SER A 407 6.29 -6.68 -5.43
CA SER A 407 6.27 -5.45 -4.63
C SER A 407 5.07 -5.39 -3.67
N MET A 408 4.06 -6.26 -3.87
CA MET A 408 2.80 -6.31 -3.11
C MET A 408 2.00 -4.99 -3.13
N ASN A 409 2.28 -4.14 -4.11
CA ASN A 409 1.59 -2.86 -4.30
C ASN A 409 0.37 -2.99 -5.22
N ASP A 410 0.17 -4.14 -5.85
CA ASP A 410 -0.96 -4.43 -6.72
C ASP A 410 -2.29 -4.35 -5.96
N PRO A 411 -3.21 -3.43 -6.33
CA PRO A 411 -4.51 -3.28 -5.67
C PRO A 411 -5.40 -4.52 -5.76
N ASN A 412 -5.37 -5.25 -6.88
CA ASN A 412 -6.16 -6.46 -7.07
C ASN A 412 -5.66 -7.59 -6.15
N LEU A 413 -4.36 -7.85 -6.11
CA LEU A 413 -3.78 -8.84 -5.20
C LEU A 413 -4.11 -8.51 -3.73
N ARG A 414 -3.99 -7.24 -3.31
CA ARG A 414 -4.33 -6.83 -1.95
C ARG A 414 -5.82 -7.05 -1.63
N ARG A 415 -6.71 -6.79 -2.59
CA ARG A 415 -8.14 -7.08 -2.49
C ARG A 415 -8.39 -8.57 -2.30
N LEU A 416 -7.79 -9.43 -3.12
CA LEU A 416 -7.95 -10.89 -3.04
C LEU A 416 -7.41 -11.46 -1.72
N LEU A 417 -6.24 -11.00 -1.27
CA LEU A 417 -5.67 -11.37 0.02
C LEU A 417 -6.58 -11.00 1.18
N PHE A 418 -7.18 -9.82 1.16
CA PHE A 418 -8.12 -9.39 2.18
C PHE A 418 -9.39 -10.24 2.18
N ILE A 419 -9.91 -10.61 1.01
CA ILE A 419 -11.06 -11.52 0.89
C ILE A 419 -10.70 -12.89 1.48
N ALA A 420 -9.52 -13.42 1.17
CA ALA A 420 -9.04 -14.71 1.65
C ALA A 420 -8.75 -14.72 3.16
N SER A 421 -8.25 -13.62 3.73
CA SER A 421 -7.88 -13.55 5.15
C SER A 421 -9.09 -13.46 6.09
N ARG A 422 -10.23 -12.92 5.64
CA ARG A 422 -11.44 -12.70 6.46
C ARG A 422 -11.98 -13.94 7.20
N LYS A 423 -11.78 -15.14 6.66
CA LYS A 423 -12.31 -16.39 7.22
C LYS A 423 -11.23 -17.32 7.79
N ASN A 424 -9.95 -16.94 7.69
CA ASN A 424 -8.84 -17.75 8.17
C ASN A 424 -8.35 -17.25 9.52
N ASN A 425 -8.34 -18.14 10.51
CA ASN A 425 -7.86 -17.83 11.86
C ASN A 425 -6.33 -17.93 12.01
N SER A 426 -5.60 -18.37 10.97
CA SER A 426 -4.14 -18.50 11.00
C SER A 426 -3.46 -17.74 9.87
N ILE A 427 -2.35 -17.08 10.20
CA ILE A 427 -1.44 -16.43 9.26
C ILE A 427 -0.50 -17.51 8.73
N ARG A 428 -0.61 -17.85 7.45
CA ARG A 428 0.11 -18.97 6.83
C ARG A 428 0.78 -18.63 5.50
N HIS A 429 0.65 -17.40 5.01
CA HIS A 429 1.31 -16.97 3.79
C HIS A 429 2.60 -16.22 4.12
N TYR A 430 3.54 -16.19 3.19
CA TYR A 430 4.87 -15.60 3.41
C TYR A 430 5.30 -14.76 2.21
N ALA A 431 5.84 -13.58 2.44
CA ALA A 431 6.38 -12.73 1.39
C ALA A 431 7.85 -12.40 1.64
N ILE A 432 8.72 -12.60 0.64
CA ILE A 432 10.14 -12.25 0.73
C ILE A 432 10.32 -10.79 0.29
N LEU A 433 10.70 -9.91 1.22
CA LEU A 433 10.89 -8.49 0.96
C LEU A 433 12.29 -8.03 1.40
N LYS A 434 12.85 -7.06 0.67
CA LYS A 434 14.12 -6.44 1.03
C LYS A 434 13.91 -5.50 2.21
N ARG A 435 14.73 -5.66 3.25
CA ARG A 435 14.74 -4.80 4.43
C ARG A 435 15.53 -3.53 4.12
N LEU A 436 14.96 -2.36 4.42
CA LEU A 436 15.60 -1.08 4.18
C LEU A 436 16.77 -0.89 5.16
N SER A 437 17.96 -0.58 4.64
CA SER A 437 19.15 -0.32 5.45
C SER A 437 19.35 1.18 5.71
N ILE A 438 20.17 1.51 6.73
CA ILE A 438 20.55 2.89 7.04
C ILE A 438 21.27 3.53 5.85
N ASP A 439 22.20 2.81 5.22
CA ASP A 439 23.00 3.34 4.11
C ASP A 439 22.14 3.67 2.89
N GLU A 440 21.07 2.91 2.64
CA GLU A 440 20.11 3.18 1.58
C GLU A 440 19.22 4.37 1.89
N LEU A 441 18.76 4.50 3.14
CA LEU A 441 18.00 5.66 3.58
C LEU A 441 18.81 6.95 3.43
N ILE A 442 20.10 6.93 3.79
CA ILE A 442 20.99 8.10 3.67
C ILE A 442 21.18 8.48 2.20
N LYS A 443 21.44 7.51 1.31
CA LYS A 443 21.57 7.74 -0.14
C LYS A 443 20.29 8.30 -0.77
N ASP A 444 19.14 7.86 -0.32
CA ASP A 444 17.85 8.40 -0.78
C ASP A 444 17.60 9.83 -0.26
N THR A 445 18.01 10.14 0.98
CA THR A 445 17.85 11.50 1.54
C THR A 445 18.75 12.55 0.87
N GLU A 446 19.97 12.19 0.48
CA GLU A 446 20.88 13.11 -0.25
C GLU A 446 20.32 13.53 -1.61
N ASN A 447 19.50 12.67 -2.23
CA ASN A 447 18.91 12.91 -3.55
C ASN A 447 17.50 13.53 -3.53
N ASN A 448 16.88 13.73 -2.36
CA ASN A 448 15.45 14.04 -2.26
C ASN A 448 15.16 15.49 -1.82
N GLU A 449 15.19 16.43 -2.77
CA GLU A 449 14.85 17.85 -2.57
C GLU A 449 13.44 18.07 -1.97
N LYS A 450 12.48 17.17 -2.25
CA LYS A 450 11.12 17.24 -1.70
C LYS A 450 11.10 17.00 -0.19
N LEU A 451 11.91 16.06 0.30
CA LEU A 451 12.02 15.77 1.74
C LEU A 451 12.61 16.97 2.48
N LEU A 452 13.66 17.59 1.92
CA LEU A 452 14.26 18.82 2.45
C LEU A 452 13.27 19.98 2.50
N LYS A 453 12.40 20.11 1.49
CA LYS A 453 11.33 21.12 1.45
C LYS A 453 10.25 20.86 2.49
N TYR A 454 9.85 19.59 2.66
CA TYR A 454 8.85 19.18 3.66
C TYR A 454 9.35 19.36 5.09
N VAL A 455 10.61 19.01 5.32
CA VAL A 455 11.32 19.23 6.59
C VAL A 455 11.40 20.73 6.93
N LYS A 456 11.81 21.57 5.98
CA LYS A 456 11.83 23.03 6.18
C LYS A 456 10.44 23.56 6.51
N HIS A 457 9.40 23.04 5.85
CA HIS A 457 8.02 23.40 6.14
C HIS A 457 7.60 22.96 7.56
N TYR A 458 7.84 21.71 7.94
CA TYR A 458 7.51 21.19 9.27
C TYR A 458 8.18 21.99 10.40
N LYS A 459 9.48 22.31 10.25
CA LYS A 459 10.22 23.11 11.23
C LYS A 459 9.64 24.53 11.40
N ASN A 460 9.13 25.11 10.31
CA ASN A 460 8.49 26.42 10.34
C ASN A 460 7.08 26.35 10.93
N SER A 461 6.34 25.27 10.68
CA SER A 461 4.97 25.07 11.18
C SER A 461 4.93 24.63 12.65
N TYR A 462 5.99 23.98 13.17
CA TYR A 462 6.03 23.42 14.54
C TYR A 462 7.33 23.80 15.29
N PRO A 463 7.57 25.09 15.58
CA PRO A 463 8.84 25.58 16.15
C PRO A 463 9.11 25.10 17.58
N ASN A 464 8.10 24.61 18.31
CA ASN A 464 8.21 24.19 19.71
C ASN A 464 8.45 22.68 19.90
N ASP A 465 8.38 21.87 18.83
CA ASP A 465 8.68 20.44 18.89
C ASP A 465 10.19 20.20 18.86
N LYS A 466 10.82 20.38 20.03
CA LYS A 466 12.27 20.23 20.22
C LYS A 466 12.78 18.81 19.92
N LYS A 467 11.91 17.80 19.97
CA LYS A 467 12.28 16.38 19.84
C LYS A 467 12.34 15.98 18.36
N ALA A 468 11.31 16.33 17.57
CA ALA A 468 11.34 16.15 16.13
C ALA A 468 12.32 17.11 15.45
N GLY A 469 12.39 18.37 15.89
CA GLY A 469 13.28 19.40 15.32
C GLY A 469 14.77 19.04 15.43
N ARG A 470 15.24 18.50 16.56
CA ARG A 470 16.63 18.02 16.71
C ARG A 470 16.94 16.83 15.81
N LEU A 471 16.01 15.89 15.72
CA LEU A 471 16.18 14.68 14.91
C LEU A 471 16.36 15.01 13.43
N ILE A 472 15.56 15.97 12.98
CA ILE A 472 15.53 16.46 11.63
C ILE A 472 16.78 17.31 11.32
N GLU A 473 17.26 18.11 12.26
CA GLU A 473 18.54 18.83 12.13
C GLU A 473 19.76 17.90 12.14
N GLU A 474 19.75 16.81 12.92
CA GLU A 474 20.79 15.79 12.92
C GLU A 474 20.84 15.03 11.59
N LEU A 475 19.68 14.71 10.99
CA LEU A 475 19.59 14.09 9.67
C LEU A 475 20.11 14.98 8.53
N ILE A 476 20.04 16.30 8.68
CA ILE A 476 20.40 17.27 7.64
C ILE A 476 21.82 17.82 7.77
N SER A 477 22.35 17.95 8.99
CA SER A 477 23.49 18.85 9.22
C SER A 477 24.88 18.23 9.00
N LYS A 478 25.06 16.90 8.96
CA LYS A 478 26.39 16.29 8.75
C LYS A 478 26.34 14.87 8.13
N PRO A 479 26.65 14.70 6.83
CA PRO A 479 26.89 13.37 6.27
C PRO A 479 28.31 12.93 6.67
N SER A 480 28.48 12.50 7.93
CA SER A 480 29.65 11.72 8.32
C SER A 480 29.17 10.38 8.89
N SER A 481 29.63 9.31 8.24
CA SER A 481 29.22 7.91 8.36
C SER A 481 29.26 7.30 9.77
N ASP A 482 29.77 8.02 10.78
CA ASP A 482 29.87 7.53 12.15
C ASP A 482 28.98 8.27 13.17
N SER A 483 28.38 9.43 12.84
CA SER A 483 27.50 10.17 13.78
C SER A 483 25.99 9.99 13.51
N ILE A 484 25.61 9.51 12.32
CA ILE A 484 24.24 9.17 11.93
C ILE A 484 23.89 7.69 12.25
N ARG A 485 24.78 6.95 12.93
CA ARG A 485 24.45 5.70 13.65
C ARG A 485 23.63 5.97 14.94
N SER A 486 22.72 6.95 14.91
CA SER A 486 21.95 7.31 16.09
C SER A 486 20.92 6.22 16.36
N SER A 487 20.75 5.88 17.64
CA SER A 487 19.72 4.95 18.12
C SER A 487 18.33 5.30 17.58
N VAL A 488 18.10 6.55 17.18
CA VAL A 488 16.82 7.01 16.66
C VAL A 488 16.57 6.65 15.20
N VAL A 489 17.57 6.74 14.31
CA VAL A 489 17.39 6.26 12.92
C VAL A 489 17.13 4.75 12.92
N GLN A 490 17.84 4.03 13.79
CA GLN A 490 17.64 2.61 14.00
C GLN A 490 16.24 2.31 14.59
N SER A 491 15.77 3.10 15.56
CA SER A 491 14.40 2.99 16.10
C SER A 491 13.34 3.30 15.04
N PHE A 492 13.56 4.31 14.20
CA PHE A 492 12.67 4.65 13.08
C PHE A 492 12.58 3.50 12.08
N LEU A 493 13.72 2.94 11.64
CA LEU A 493 13.73 1.80 10.72
C LEU A 493 13.04 0.59 11.35
N THR A 494 13.27 0.31 12.63
CA THR A 494 12.59 -0.77 13.33
C THR A 494 11.08 -0.54 13.40
N ALA A 495 10.65 0.70 13.69
CA ALA A 495 9.24 1.05 13.67
C ALA A 495 8.63 0.90 12.27
N TYR A 496 9.32 1.39 11.24
CA TYR A 496 8.92 1.29 9.85
C TYR A 496 8.75 -0.18 9.41
N HIS A 497 9.72 -1.04 9.71
CA HIS A 497 9.61 -2.48 9.41
C HIS A 497 8.47 -3.14 10.19
N GLY A 498 8.31 -2.83 11.48
CA GLY A 498 7.21 -3.36 12.30
C GLY A 498 5.83 -2.90 11.80
N MET A 499 5.71 -1.68 11.31
CA MET A 499 4.49 -1.18 10.67
C MET A 499 4.18 -1.93 9.38
N GLN A 500 5.19 -2.21 8.54
CA GLN A 500 5.00 -3.06 7.36
C GLN A 500 4.53 -4.45 7.78
N GLU A 501 5.21 -5.11 8.72
CA GLU A 501 4.81 -6.44 9.21
C GLU A 501 3.37 -6.45 9.72
N SER A 502 2.97 -5.45 10.51
CA SER A 502 1.60 -5.30 11.00
C SER A 502 0.58 -5.11 9.87
N SER A 503 0.94 -4.34 8.85
CA SER A 503 0.12 -4.14 7.65
C SER A 503 -0.10 -5.46 6.89
N PHE A 504 0.98 -6.20 6.60
CA PHE A 504 0.93 -7.47 5.88
C PHE A 504 0.26 -8.60 6.66
N ARG A 505 0.39 -8.62 8.00
CA ARG A 505 -0.30 -9.60 8.85
C ARG A 505 -1.82 -9.53 8.73
N ARG A 506 -2.40 -8.36 8.43
CA ARG A 506 -3.85 -8.21 8.19
C ARG A 506 -4.32 -8.90 6.91
N PHE A 507 -3.42 -9.04 5.96
CA PHE A 507 -3.62 -9.79 4.73
C PHE A 507 -3.26 -11.28 4.90
N GLY A 508 -2.97 -11.74 6.13
CA GLY A 508 -2.58 -13.12 6.41
C GLY A 508 -1.16 -13.48 5.97
N ILE A 509 -0.29 -12.47 5.82
CA ILE A 509 1.09 -12.63 5.33
C ILE A 509 2.12 -12.33 6.43
N ASN A 510 3.09 -13.22 6.57
CA ASN A 510 4.33 -13.00 7.32
C ASN A 510 5.44 -12.50 6.37
N ILE A 511 6.16 -11.45 6.76
CA ILE A 511 7.29 -10.94 5.97
C ILE A 511 8.56 -11.71 6.33
N ILE A 512 9.28 -12.15 5.29
CA ILE A 512 10.61 -12.72 5.36
C ILE A 512 11.58 -11.66 4.85
N TRP A 513 12.28 -11.01 5.77
CA TRP A 513 13.27 -9.99 5.43
C TRP A 513 14.54 -10.60 4.84
N VAL A 514 15.08 -9.95 3.80
CA VAL A 514 16.43 -10.17 3.26
C VAL A 514 17.18 -8.85 3.21
N THR A 515 18.52 -8.85 3.36
CA THR A 515 19.29 -7.59 3.28
C THR A 515 19.57 -7.19 1.83
N GLY A 516 19.62 -8.17 0.93
CA GLY A 516 19.78 -7.96 -0.50
C GLY A 516 19.08 -9.02 -1.34
N PHE A 517 18.77 -8.70 -2.59
CA PHE A 517 18.10 -9.62 -3.52
C PHE A 517 18.94 -10.86 -3.83
N SER A 518 20.28 -10.78 -3.70
CA SER A 518 21.21 -11.91 -3.85
C SER A 518 21.03 -13.00 -2.78
N GLU A 519 20.35 -12.72 -1.66
CA GLU A 519 20.04 -13.72 -0.65
C GLU A 519 18.83 -14.59 -1.00
N ILE A 520 17.95 -14.11 -1.88
CA ILE A 520 16.68 -14.81 -2.21
C ILE A 520 16.95 -16.21 -2.79
N PRO A 521 17.87 -16.40 -3.77
CA PRO A 521 18.21 -17.72 -4.28
C PRO A 521 18.69 -18.68 -3.17
N LEU A 522 19.55 -18.19 -2.27
CA LEU A 522 20.10 -18.96 -1.15
C LEU A 522 19.00 -19.37 -0.16
N PHE A 523 18.07 -18.45 0.12
CA PHE A 523 16.93 -18.73 0.97
C PHE A 523 16.04 -19.82 0.37
N ILE A 524 15.69 -19.71 -0.92
CA ILE A 524 14.86 -20.70 -1.62
C ILE A 524 15.53 -22.07 -1.63
N ASP A 525 16.83 -22.14 -1.95
CA ASP A 525 17.58 -23.40 -1.89
C ASP A 525 17.53 -24.03 -0.51
N SER A 526 17.60 -23.21 0.54
CA SER A 526 17.55 -23.69 1.91
C SER A 526 16.20 -24.29 2.30
N LEU A 527 15.12 -24.07 1.53
CA LEU A 527 13.79 -24.65 1.74
C LEU A 527 13.64 -26.08 1.18
N ARG A 528 14.64 -26.59 0.44
CA ARG A 528 14.59 -27.90 -0.21
C ARG A 528 14.73 -29.09 0.74
N GLY A 529 15.40 -28.87 1.88
CA GLY A 529 15.68 -29.91 2.87
C GLY A 529 14.58 -30.10 3.91
#